data_AF-A0A918CZA2-F1
#
_entry.id   AF-A0A918CZA2-F1
#
_cell.length_a   1.000
_cell.length_b   1.000
_cell.length_c   1.000
_cell.angle_alpha   90.00
_cell.angle_beta   90.00
_cell.angle_gamma   90.00
#
_symmetry.space_group_name_H-M   'P 1'
#
loop_
_entity.id
_entity.type
_entity.pdbx_description
1 polymer ?
#
loop_
_entity_poly.entity_id
_entity_poly.type
_entity_poly.pdbx_seq_one_letter_code
_entity_poly.pdbx_strand_id
1 'polypeptide(L)'
;MQMNTPPRSTIRLTRRGRIALVATGAVVAATAVAVPLLTMGRGQAAHPRSLVIPEGWRAGQIYEAVDKALRVPPGTTKNSLGKANLKLPNDAEGNPEGYLFPATYQIGKKATPESLLKFMVDTANQRFKKAPVAAGAQRNAMNVYQAVTIASIAQAEAATKADMGKVARVIFNRLERGMPLQMDSTINYALNRSTLNTSQNDTTLNNPYNSYQRMGLPPTPIDNPGEDAMRAATNPPPGDWLYFVTVKPGETRFTASYEEHERNVAEFNQNRSSASHSVAPTGSPAVTPRATPSVTPTATPKVTSTVTPTATPRSPAPAELP
;
A
#
# COMPACT_ATOMS: atom_id res chain seq x y z
N MET A 1 56.18 38.20 1.74
CA MET A 1 55.22 39.16 2.34
C MET A 1 54.30 39.66 1.22
N GLN A 2 53.02 39.86 1.53
CA GLN A 2 51.85 40.03 0.64
C GLN A 2 51.21 38.73 0.11
N MET A 3 50.06 38.36 0.69
CA MET A 3 48.96 37.70 -0.03
C MET A 3 47.64 38.31 0.43
N ASN A 4 46.89 38.82 -0.55
CA ASN A 4 45.58 39.42 -0.44
C ASN A 4 44.52 38.40 -0.04
N THR A 5 43.68 38.74 0.94
CA THR A 5 42.42 38.02 1.21
C THR A 5 41.24 38.86 0.72
N PRO A 6 40.38 38.36 -0.19
CA PRO A 6 39.09 38.99 -0.47
C PRO A 6 37.93 38.35 0.34
N PRO A 7 36.84 39.09 0.58
CA PRO A 7 35.82 38.76 1.57
C PRO A 7 34.73 37.80 1.05
N ARG A 8 34.08 37.10 2.00
CA ARG A 8 32.88 36.27 1.81
C ARG A 8 31.69 37.11 1.35
N SER A 9 31.09 36.76 0.22
CA SER A 9 29.74 37.21 -0.17
C SER A 9 28.72 36.09 0.08
N THR A 10 27.66 36.42 0.81
CA THR A 10 26.50 35.56 1.05
C THR A 10 25.54 35.66 -0.13
N ILE A 11 25.38 34.58 -0.89
CA ILE A 11 24.34 34.49 -1.92
C ILE A 11 23.06 33.96 -1.28
N ARG A 12 22.08 34.86 -1.10
CA ARG A 12 20.68 34.50 -0.88
C ARG A 12 20.05 34.18 -2.25
N LEU A 13 19.57 32.96 -2.45
CA LEU A 13 18.75 32.62 -3.61
C LEU A 13 17.26 32.83 -3.26
N THR A 14 16.61 33.76 -3.96
CA THR A 14 15.16 34.00 -3.89
C THR A 14 14.38 33.20 -4.94
N ARG A 15 13.08 33.02 -4.66
CA ARG A 15 12.02 32.49 -5.54
C ARG A 15 12.15 32.98 -6.99
N ARG A 16 12.51 32.08 -7.91
CA ARG A 16 12.08 31.95 -9.33
C ARG A 16 13.16 31.17 -10.07
N GLY A 17 12.96 29.86 -10.19
CA GLY A 17 13.91 28.99 -10.87
C GLY A 17 13.47 27.53 -10.91
N ARG A 18 12.16 27.27 -11.00
CA ARG A 18 11.63 25.95 -11.33
C ARG A 18 10.65 26.14 -12.48
N ILE A 19 11.15 26.00 -13.70
CA ILE A 19 10.35 25.72 -14.88
C ILE A 19 10.85 24.40 -15.43
N ALA A 20 10.00 23.39 -15.35
CA ALA A 20 9.94 22.23 -16.25
C ALA A 20 8.45 21.86 -16.27
N LEU A 21 7.65 22.53 -17.11
CA LEU A 21 7.32 22.10 -18.47
C LEU A 21 6.80 20.65 -18.48
N VAL A 22 5.53 20.49 -18.13
CA VAL A 22 4.69 19.38 -18.59
C VAL A 22 3.92 19.91 -19.79
N ALA A 23 4.25 19.43 -20.98
CA ALA A 23 3.37 19.54 -22.13
C ALA A 23 3.46 18.25 -22.93
N THR A 24 2.29 17.63 -23.07
CA THR A 24 1.87 16.65 -24.09
C THR A 24 2.54 15.28 -24.14
N GLY A 25 1.71 14.24 -24.01
CA GLY A 25 2.10 12.85 -24.18
C GLY A 25 0.93 11.96 -24.57
N ALA A 26 0.26 12.26 -25.67
CA ALA A 26 -0.45 11.26 -26.46
C ALA A 26 0.27 11.13 -27.80
N VAL A 27 1.27 10.26 -27.91
CA VAL A 27 1.79 9.67 -29.17
C VAL A 27 2.54 8.38 -28.81
N VAL A 28 2.00 7.27 -29.33
CA VAL A 28 2.66 6.07 -29.87
C VAL A 28 3.86 5.51 -29.11
N ALA A 29 3.68 4.29 -28.59
CA ALA A 29 4.76 3.40 -28.20
C ALA A 29 5.65 3.07 -29.41
N ALA A 30 6.67 3.88 -29.64
CA ALA A 30 7.78 3.53 -30.51
C ALA A 30 8.82 2.77 -29.65
N THR A 31 8.83 1.45 -29.79
CA THR A 31 9.97 0.64 -29.36
C THR A 31 11.20 1.09 -30.14
N ALA A 32 12.09 1.84 -29.52
CA ALA A 32 13.38 2.16 -30.10
C ALA A 32 14.24 0.88 -30.11
N VAL A 33 14.25 0.17 -31.24
CA VAL A 33 15.22 -0.88 -31.53
C VAL A 33 16.47 -0.20 -32.07
N ALA A 34 17.47 0.02 -31.21
CA ALA A 34 18.79 0.44 -31.67
C ALA A 34 19.49 -0.77 -32.32
N VAL A 35 19.70 -0.72 -33.64
CA VAL A 35 20.52 -1.70 -34.38
C VAL A 35 21.90 -1.11 -34.59
N PRO A 36 22.96 -1.60 -33.92
CA PRO A 36 24.32 -1.32 -34.36
C PRO A 36 24.63 -2.26 -35.54
N LEU A 37 24.88 -1.67 -36.71
CA LEU A 37 25.48 -2.37 -37.84
C LEU A 37 26.96 -2.66 -37.54
N LEU A 38 27.36 -3.88 -37.92
CA LEU A 38 28.73 -4.38 -38.13
C LEU A 38 29.59 -4.71 -36.89
N THR A 39 29.68 -6.01 -36.59
CA THR A 39 30.92 -6.80 -36.73
C THR A 39 30.61 -8.30 -36.55
N MET A 40 31.01 -9.10 -37.54
CA MET A 40 30.97 -10.57 -37.48
C MET A 40 32.05 -11.11 -36.53
N GLY A 41 31.71 -12.11 -35.72
CA GLY A 41 32.67 -13.11 -35.24
C GLY A 41 33.09 -13.07 -33.76
N ARG A 42 32.18 -13.40 -32.85
CA ARG A 42 32.38 -14.25 -31.65
C ARG A 42 31.07 -14.26 -30.86
N GLY A 43 30.62 -15.42 -30.43
CA GLY A 43 29.27 -15.67 -29.90
C GLY A 43 28.72 -14.51 -29.09
N GLN A 44 27.69 -13.84 -29.62
CA GLN A 44 26.94 -12.84 -28.87
C GLN A 44 26.39 -13.53 -27.63
N ALA A 45 27.01 -13.24 -26.48
CA ALA A 45 26.40 -13.51 -25.20
C ALA A 45 25.09 -12.75 -25.21
N ALA A 46 23.98 -13.46 -25.45
CA ALA A 46 22.65 -12.90 -25.40
C ALA A 46 22.54 -12.14 -24.07
N HIS A 47 22.38 -10.82 -24.12
CA HIS A 47 22.25 -10.02 -22.91
C HIS A 47 21.16 -10.65 -22.05
N PRO A 48 21.46 -10.99 -20.78
CA PRO A 48 20.46 -11.60 -19.92
C PRO A 48 19.27 -10.62 -19.81
N ARG A 49 18.08 -11.11 -20.15
CA ARG A 49 16.86 -10.31 -20.06
C ARG A 49 16.54 -10.15 -18.57
N SER A 50 16.34 -8.93 -18.08
CA SER A 50 15.95 -8.71 -16.69
C SER A 50 14.45 -8.44 -16.56
N LEU A 51 13.83 -8.96 -15.50
CA LEU A 51 12.49 -8.62 -15.04
C LEU A 51 12.59 -7.84 -13.74
N VAL A 52 12.13 -6.59 -13.76
CA VAL A 52 12.06 -5.75 -12.56
C VAL A 52 10.68 -5.91 -11.93
N ILE A 53 10.65 -6.28 -10.66
CA ILE A 53 9.45 -6.31 -9.83
C ILE A 53 9.54 -5.17 -8.80
N PRO A 54 8.77 -4.09 -8.96
CA PRO A 54 8.70 -3.01 -7.99
C PRO A 54 8.09 -3.45 -6.65
N GLU A 55 8.45 -2.73 -5.58
CA GLU A 55 7.80 -2.87 -4.28
C GLU A 55 6.31 -2.45 -4.35
N GLY A 56 5.48 -3.04 -3.50
CA GLY A 56 4.05 -2.71 -3.42
C GLY A 56 3.21 -3.28 -4.58
N TRP A 57 3.81 -4.08 -5.46
CA TRP A 57 3.06 -4.82 -6.48
C TRP A 57 2.31 -5.99 -5.86
N ARG A 58 1.07 -6.19 -6.30
CA ARG A 58 0.27 -7.39 -5.97
C ARG A 58 0.64 -8.55 -6.87
N ALA A 59 0.37 -9.77 -6.41
CA ALA A 59 0.75 -10.99 -7.10
C ALA A 59 0.16 -11.06 -8.52
N GLY A 60 -1.07 -10.56 -8.72
CA GLY A 60 -1.68 -10.44 -10.05
C GLY A 60 -0.83 -9.64 -11.05
N GLN A 61 -0.30 -8.49 -10.63
CA GLN A 61 0.57 -7.65 -11.48
C GLN A 61 1.89 -8.36 -11.78
N ILE A 62 2.43 -9.07 -10.80
CA ILE A 62 3.66 -9.86 -10.95
C ILE A 62 3.44 -11.01 -11.94
N TYR A 63 2.32 -11.72 -11.85
CA TYR A 63 1.98 -12.80 -12.80
C TYR A 63 1.93 -12.29 -14.24
N GLU A 64 1.25 -11.15 -14.47
CA GLU A 64 1.20 -10.54 -15.79
C GLU A 64 2.58 -10.11 -16.30
N ALA A 65 3.44 -9.59 -15.44
CA ALA A 65 4.78 -9.18 -15.82
C ALA A 65 5.68 -10.38 -16.13
N VAL A 66 5.54 -11.49 -15.41
CA VAL A 66 6.21 -12.75 -15.71
C VAL A 66 5.73 -13.30 -17.06
N ASP A 67 4.41 -13.34 -17.31
CA ASP A 67 3.85 -13.81 -18.57
C ASP A 67 4.39 -13.00 -19.77
N LYS A 68 4.40 -11.67 -19.65
CA LYS A 68 4.94 -10.75 -20.65
C LYS A 68 6.45 -10.95 -20.86
N ALA A 69 7.22 -11.08 -19.78
CA ALA A 69 8.68 -11.21 -19.86
C ALA A 69 9.13 -12.55 -20.47
N LEU A 70 8.36 -13.62 -20.24
CA LEU A 70 8.59 -14.95 -20.81
C LEU A 70 7.92 -15.14 -22.18
N ARG A 71 7.06 -14.19 -22.59
CA ARG A 71 6.26 -14.26 -23.84
C ARG A 71 5.38 -15.50 -23.88
N VAL A 72 4.76 -15.83 -22.76
CA VAL A 72 3.76 -16.91 -22.64
C VAL A 72 2.34 -16.32 -22.61
N PRO A 73 1.29 -17.11 -22.87
CA PRO A 73 -0.08 -16.62 -22.82
C PRO A 73 -0.46 -16.00 -21.45
N PRO A 74 -1.30 -14.96 -21.41
CA PRO A 74 -1.78 -14.39 -20.16
C PRO A 74 -2.44 -15.44 -19.25
N GLY A 75 -2.12 -15.39 -17.96
CA GLY A 75 -2.63 -16.32 -16.95
C GLY A 75 -1.79 -17.59 -16.78
N THR A 76 -0.77 -17.82 -17.63
CA THR A 76 0.12 -18.99 -17.53
C THR A 76 0.79 -19.04 -16.16
N THR A 77 1.34 -17.92 -15.69
CA THR A 77 2.02 -17.84 -14.40
C THR A 77 1.08 -18.13 -13.24
N LYS A 78 -0.11 -17.52 -13.21
CA LYS A 78 -1.11 -17.79 -12.17
C LYS A 78 -1.51 -19.26 -12.12
N ASN A 79 -1.72 -19.88 -13.28
CA ASN A 79 -2.10 -21.30 -13.38
C ASN A 79 -0.96 -22.26 -13.00
N SER A 80 0.28 -21.77 -12.95
CA SER A 80 1.46 -22.57 -12.57
C SER A 80 1.68 -22.68 -11.04
N LEU A 81 0.97 -21.90 -10.23
CA LEU A 81 1.17 -21.84 -8.77
C LEU A 81 1.15 -23.21 -8.09
N GLY A 82 0.15 -24.04 -8.40
CA GLY A 82 0.03 -25.38 -7.83
C GLY A 82 1.16 -26.34 -8.21
N LYS A 83 1.89 -26.05 -9.29
CA LYS A 83 3.05 -26.84 -9.75
C LYS A 83 4.38 -26.30 -9.25
N ALA A 84 4.43 -25.03 -8.85
CA ALA A 84 5.67 -24.33 -8.52
C ALA A 84 6.29 -24.78 -7.18
N ASN A 85 5.55 -25.50 -6.33
CA ASN A 85 5.98 -26.01 -5.02
C ASN A 85 6.69 -24.92 -4.19
N LEU A 86 6.00 -23.79 -4.01
CA LEU A 86 6.53 -22.60 -3.35
C LEU A 86 6.74 -22.86 -1.86
N LYS A 87 7.92 -22.49 -1.34
CA LYS A 87 8.27 -22.61 0.08
C LYS A 87 7.67 -21.47 0.90
N LEU A 88 6.35 -21.44 1.00
CA LEU A 88 5.62 -20.42 1.76
C LEU A 88 5.47 -20.85 3.23
N PRO A 89 5.29 -19.90 4.18
CA PRO A 89 4.86 -20.23 5.53
C PRO A 89 3.50 -20.93 5.54
N ASN A 90 3.23 -21.73 6.57
CA ASN A 90 1.94 -22.41 6.71
C ASN A 90 0.77 -21.42 6.79
N ASP A 91 0.95 -20.29 7.49
CA ASP A 91 -0.05 -19.22 7.63
C ASP A 91 -0.45 -18.59 6.29
N ALA A 92 0.36 -18.76 5.24
CA ALA A 92 0.05 -18.25 3.92
C ALA A 92 -0.99 -19.11 3.18
N GLU A 93 -1.25 -20.34 3.63
CA GLU A 93 -2.21 -21.27 3.01
C GLU A 93 -2.03 -21.43 1.49
N GLY A 94 -0.78 -21.36 1.02
CA GLY A 94 -0.43 -21.44 -0.40
C GLY A 94 -0.59 -20.14 -1.20
N ASN A 95 -1.06 -19.03 -0.59
CA ASN A 95 -1.10 -17.71 -1.21
C ASN A 95 0.31 -17.06 -1.19
N PRO A 96 0.91 -16.75 -2.35
CA PRO A 96 2.24 -16.15 -2.39
C PRO A 96 2.27 -14.63 -2.18
N GLU A 97 1.13 -13.97 -1.97
CA GLU A 97 1.08 -12.53 -1.68
C GLU A 97 1.96 -12.19 -0.46
N GLY A 98 2.80 -11.16 -0.60
CA GLY A 98 3.82 -10.80 0.38
C GLY A 98 5.17 -11.51 0.21
N TYR A 99 5.24 -12.59 -0.58
CA TYR A 99 6.44 -13.43 -0.75
C TYR A 99 7.01 -13.39 -2.18
N LEU A 100 6.35 -12.72 -3.13
CA LEU A 100 6.92 -12.47 -4.45
C LEU A 100 7.84 -11.25 -4.38
N PHE A 101 9.03 -11.45 -3.80
CA PHE A 101 9.91 -10.38 -3.35
C PHE A 101 10.24 -9.35 -4.46
N PRO A 102 10.19 -8.05 -4.17
CA PRO A 102 10.55 -7.01 -5.13
C PRO A 102 12.06 -6.95 -5.37
N ALA A 103 12.48 -7.19 -6.60
CA ALA A 103 13.87 -7.15 -7.03
C ALA A 103 13.98 -7.12 -8.55
N THR A 104 15.21 -7.05 -9.05
CA THR A 104 15.51 -7.32 -10.47
C THR A 104 15.98 -8.76 -10.62
N TYR A 105 15.23 -9.53 -11.42
CA TYR A 105 15.47 -10.94 -11.68
C TYR A 105 16.07 -11.15 -13.06
N GLN A 106 17.18 -11.88 -13.14
CA GLN A 106 17.77 -12.26 -14.42
C GLN A 106 17.01 -13.46 -15.00
N ILE A 107 16.48 -13.30 -16.21
CA ILE A 107 15.73 -14.32 -16.94
C ILE A 107 16.68 -15.09 -17.84
N GLY A 108 17.01 -16.31 -17.42
CA GLY A 108 17.76 -17.27 -18.23
C GLY A 108 16.93 -17.79 -19.42
N LYS A 109 17.61 -18.36 -20.43
CA LYS A 109 16.95 -18.91 -21.63
C LYS A 109 15.94 -20.02 -21.36
N LYS A 110 16.07 -20.72 -20.22
CA LYS A 110 15.20 -21.82 -19.78
C LYS A 110 14.27 -21.41 -18.63
N ALA A 111 14.15 -20.11 -18.34
CA ALA A 111 13.27 -19.64 -17.27
C ALA A 111 11.82 -19.99 -17.59
N THR A 112 11.14 -20.59 -16.61
CA THR A 112 9.71 -20.87 -16.63
C THR A 112 8.99 -19.99 -15.60
N PRO A 113 7.66 -19.82 -15.70
CA PRO A 113 6.89 -19.14 -14.67
C PRO A 113 7.14 -19.70 -13.26
N GLU A 114 7.13 -21.03 -13.11
CA GLU A 114 7.37 -21.73 -11.84
C GLU A 114 8.76 -21.38 -11.28
N SER A 115 9.78 -21.40 -12.13
CA SER A 115 11.16 -21.10 -11.71
C SER A 115 11.33 -19.67 -11.22
N LEU A 116 10.63 -18.70 -11.84
CA LEU A 116 10.68 -17.30 -11.43
C LEU A 116 9.90 -17.07 -10.13
N LEU A 117 8.70 -17.62 -10.00
CA LEU A 117 7.93 -17.56 -8.76
C LEU A 117 8.71 -18.18 -7.59
N LYS A 118 9.32 -19.34 -7.82
CA LYS A 118 10.17 -19.99 -6.83
C LYS A 118 11.36 -19.12 -6.44
N PHE A 119 12.03 -18.48 -7.41
CA PHE A 119 13.15 -17.59 -7.14
C PHE A 119 12.71 -16.37 -6.31
N MET A 120 11.55 -15.77 -6.60
CA MET A 120 11.01 -14.67 -5.80
C MET A 120 10.73 -15.09 -4.36
N VAL A 121 10.07 -16.25 -4.16
CA VAL A 121 9.76 -16.79 -2.82
C VAL A 121 11.01 -17.19 -2.04
N ASP A 122 11.99 -17.81 -2.70
CA ASP A 122 13.28 -18.14 -2.07
C ASP A 122 14.00 -16.84 -1.64
N THR A 123 13.92 -15.78 -2.46
CA THR A 123 14.49 -14.47 -2.14
C THR A 123 13.79 -13.86 -0.92
N ALA A 124 12.45 -13.84 -0.89
CA ALA A 124 11.69 -13.39 0.29
C ALA A 124 12.12 -14.15 1.55
N ASN A 125 12.17 -15.48 1.48
CA ASN A 125 12.61 -16.31 2.60
C ASN A 125 14.01 -15.95 3.08
N GLN A 126 14.97 -15.74 2.17
CA GLN A 126 16.33 -15.33 2.54
C GLN A 126 16.36 -13.95 3.21
N ARG A 127 15.53 -13.00 2.77
CA ARG A 127 15.48 -11.66 3.35
C ARG A 127 14.74 -11.64 4.69
N PHE A 128 13.62 -12.34 4.80
CA PHE A 128 12.76 -12.33 5.99
C PHE A 128 13.27 -13.23 7.12
N LYS A 129 14.06 -14.27 6.82
CA LYS A 129 14.69 -15.11 7.84
C LYS A 129 15.98 -14.52 8.43
N LYS A 130 16.41 -13.32 8.01
CA LYS A 130 17.56 -12.65 8.62
C LYS A 130 17.28 -12.41 10.11
N ALA A 131 18.27 -12.65 10.96
CA ALA A 131 18.15 -12.57 12.42
C ALA A 131 17.44 -11.30 12.95
N PRO A 132 17.68 -10.09 12.40
CA PRO A 132 16.98 -8.89 12.87
C PRO A 132 15.47 -8.92 12.68
N VAL A 133 14.99 -9.54 11.59
CA VAL A 133 13.55 -9.64 11.28
C VAL A 133 12.88 -10.64 12.22
N ALA A 134 13.47 -11.82 12.38
CA ALA A 134 12.97 -12.84 13.29
C ALA A 134 12.92 -12.34 14.75
N ALA A 135 14.00 -11.68 15.20
CA ALA A 135 14.05 -11.10 16.53
C ALA A 135 13.03 -9.95 16.71
N GLY A 136 12.83 -9.11 15.70
CA GLY A 136 11.84 -8.03 15.75
C GLY A 136 10.40 -8.52 15.80
N ALA A 137 10.06 -9.52 14.98
CA ALA A 137 8.74 -10.15 15.03
C ALA A 137 8.47 -10.74 16.43
N GLN A 138 9.43 -11.48 16.98
CA GLN A 138 9.32 -12.06 18.33
C GLN A 138 9.17 -10.98 19.42
N ARG A 139 9.95 -9.88 19.35
CA ARG A 139 9.83 -8.77 20.30
C ARG A 139 8.44 -8.14 20.31
N ASN A 140 7.77 -8.14 19.17
CA ASN A 140 6.43 -7.57 19.02
C ASN A 140 5.31 -8.63 19.15
N ALA A 141 5.63 -9.82 19.70
CA ALA A 141 4.69 -10.94 19.86
C ALA A 141 3.99 -11.37 18.55
N MET A 142 4.71 -11.30 17.43
CA MET A 142 4.22 -11.66 16.10
C MET A 142 5.08 -12.75 15.46
N ASN A 143 4.46 -13.53 14.58
CA ASN A 143 5.21 -14.39 13.67
C ASN A 143 5.69 -13.60 12.43
N VAL A 144 6.57 -14.21 11.64
CA VAL A 144 7.15 -13.56 10.45
C VAL A 144 6.08 -13.22 9.41
N TYR A 145 5.06 -14.06 9.24
CA TYR A 145 3.99 -13.82 8.27
C TYR A 145 3.16 -12.58 8.65
N GLN A 146 2.81 -12.42 9.93
CA GLN A 146 2.15 -11.23 10.45
C GLN A 146 3.01 -9.97 10.25
N ALA A 147 4.33 -10.06 10.44
CA ALA A 147 5.24 -8.96 10.15
C ALA A 147 5.24 -8.58 8.65
N VAL A 148 5.16 -9.56 7.74
CA VAL A 148 4.99 -9.31 6.30
C VAL A 148 3.64 -8.66 6.01
N THR A 149 2.56 -9.08 6.69
CA THR A 149 1.25 -8.45 6.55
C THR A 149 1.28 -6.97 6.96
N ILE A 150 1.88 -6.63 8.10
CA ILE A 150 2.06 -5.23 8.53
C ILE A 150 2.94 -4.46 7.55
N ALA A 151 4.02 -5.07 7.08
CA ALA A 151 4.90 -4.46 6.09
C ALA A 151 4.15 -4.12 4.79
N SER A 152 3.28 -5.00 4.31
CA SER A 152 2.47 -4.74 3.10
C SER A 152 1.51 -3.57 3.27
N ILE A 153 0.89 -3.44 4.46
CA ILE A 153 0.04 -2.29 4.76
C ILE A 153 0.89 -1.02 4.82
N ALA A 154 2.02 -1.03 5.53
CA ALA A 154 2.90 0.12 5.62
C ALA A 154 3.47 0.55 4.25
N GLN A 155 3.80 -0.41 3.37
CA GLN A 155 4.25 -0.15 2.01
C GLN A 155 3.17 0.56 1.18
N ALA A 156 1.91 0.13 1.32
CA ALA A 156 0.79 0.70 0.59
C ALA A 156 0.35 2.09 1.10
N GLU A 157 0.51 2.36 2.40
CA GLU A 157 0.04 3.61 3.04
C GLU A 157 1.08 4.74 3.04
N ALA A 158 2.37 4.42 3.00
CA ALA A 158 3.44 5.40 3.21
C ALA A 158 4.25 5.70 1.95
N ALA A 159 4.43 6.98 1.66
CA ALA A 159 5.29 7.44 0.56
C ALA A 159 6.79 7.42 0.90
N THR A 160 7.15 7.39 2.19
CA THR A 160 8.54 7.48 2.64
C THR A 160 8.88 6.40 3.65
N LYS A 161 10.17 6.04 3.73
CA LYS A 161 10.68 5.07 4.72
C LYS A 161 10.41 5.51 6.17
N ALA A 162 10.43 6.82 6.43
CA ALA A 162 10.16 7.37 7.75
C ALA A 162 8.67 7.19 8.12
N ASP A 163 7.79 7.46 7.16
CA ASP A 163 6.34 7.30 7.37
C ASP A 163 5.95 5.82 7.48
N MET A 164 6.60 4.90 6.76
CA MET A 164 6.39 3.45 6.91
C MET A 164 6.57 3.01 8.37
N GLY A 165 7.62 3.50 9.04
CA GLY A 165 7.87 3.23 10.45
C GLY A 165 6.74 3.72 11.36
N LYS A 166 6.25 4.94 11.13
CA LYS A 166 5.16 5.51 11.92
C LYS A 166 3.82 4.84 11.63
N VAL A 167 3.53 4.47 10.37
CA VAL A 167 2.34 3.68 10.01
C VAL A 167 2.38 2.32 10.69
N ALA A 168 3.52 1.63 10.67
CA ALA A 168 3.69 0.38 11.41
C ALA A 168 3.40 0.60 12.91
N ARG A 169 3.94 1.66 13.53
CA ARG A 169 3.63 2.01 14.93
C ARG A 169 2.13 2.23 15.17
N VAL A 170 1.42 2.92 14.28
CA VAL A 170 -0.04 3.09 14.37
C VAL A 170 -0.76 1.75 14.34
N ILE A 171 -0.34 0.82 13.46
CA ILE A 171 -0.91 -0.53 13.40
C ILE A 171 -0.74 -1.25 14.74
N PHE A 172 0.47 -1.28 15.31
CA PHE A 172 0.71 -1.87 16.63
C PHE A 172 -0.16 -1.25 17.72
N ASN A 173 -0.17 0.08 17.82
CA ASN A 173 -0.93 0.79 18.85
C ASN A 173 -2.43 0.52 18.73
N ARG A 174 -2.97 0.41 17.52
CA ARG A 174 -4.39 0.06 17.30
C ARG A 174 -4.69 -1.38 17.66
N LEU A 175 -3.83 -2.33 17.29
CA LEU A 175 -3.98 -3.74 17.66
C LEU A 175 -3.96 -3.92 19.18
N GLU A 176 -3.01 -3.29 19.87
CA GLU A 176 -2.89 -3.34 21.34
C GLU A 176 -4.12 -2.76 22.05
N ARG A 177 -4.77 -1.76 21.46
CA ARG A 177 -5.98 -1.12 22.01
C ARG A 177 -7.28 -1.78 21.56
N GLY A 178 -7.22 -2.85 20.76
CA GLY A 178 -8.42 -3.44 20.17
C GLY A 178 -9.21 -2.44 19.32
N MET A 179 -8.51 -1.67 18.48
CA MET A 179 -9.10 -0.76 17.49
C MET A 179 -9.02 -1.37 16.07
N PRO A 180 -10.02 -1.14 15.21
CA PRO A 180 -9.92 -1.50 13.80
C PRO A 180 -8.80 -0.70 13.11
N LEU A 181 -8.12 -1.29 12.13
CA LEU A 181 -6.98 -0.63 11.48
C LEU A 181 -7.42 0.52 10.56
N GLN A 182 -8.60 0.38 9.91
CA GLN A 182 -9.20 1.40 9.04
C GLN A 182 -8.24 1.91 7.95
N MET A 183 -7.66 0.97 7.20
CA MET A 183 -6.67 1.26 6.16
C MET A 183 -7.34 1.16 4.79
N ASP A 184 -7.31 2.25 4.02
CA ASP A 184 -7.87 2.31 2.66
C ASP A 184 -7.21 1.31 1.71
N SER A 185 -5.91 1.07 1.91
CA SER A 185 -5.15 0.07 1.16
C SER A 185 -5.78 -1.33 1.21
N THR A 186 -6.39 -1.73 2.33
CA THR A 186 -7.00 -3.05 2.47
C THR A 186 -8.34 -3.15 1.73
N ILE A 187 -9.10 -2.05 1.66
CA ILE A 187 -10.31 -1.96 0.81
C ILE A 187 -9.92 -2.00 -0.67
N ASN A 188 -8.88 -1.26 -1.05
CA ASN A 188 -8.36 -1.27 -2.41
C ASN A 188 -7.85 -2.66 -2.83
N TYR A 189 -7.31 -3.42 -1.87
CA TYR A 189 -6.96 -4.83 -2.09
C TYR A 189 -8.21 -5.68 -2.33
N ALA A 190 -9.21 -5.58 -1.45
CA ALA A 190 -10.46 -6.31 -1.54
C ALA A 190 -11.19 -6.11 -2.88
N LEU A 191 -11.14 -4.88 -3.41
CA LEU A 191 -11.80 -4.49 -4.65
C LEU A 191 -10.89 -4.62 -5.89
N ASN A 192 -9.67 -5.14 -5.73
CA ASN A 192 -8.65 -5.24 -6.78
C ASN A 192 -8.46 -3.94 -7.59
N ARG A 193 -8.39 -2.80 -6.89
CA ARG A 193 -8.21 -1.46 -7.48
C ARG A 193 -7.07 -0.69 -6.81
N SER A 194 -6.69 0.44 -7.39
CA SER A 194 -5.76 1.42 -6.81
C SER A 194 -6.36 2.82 -6.97
N THR A 195 -6.77 3.43 -5.85
CA THR A 195 -7.36 4.78 -5.83
C THR A 195 -7.10 5.44 -4.48
N LEU A 196 -6.92 6.76 -4.49
CA LEU A 196 -6.84 7.58 -3.28
C LEU A 196 -8.23 8.01 -2.77
N ASN A 197 -9.30 7.62 -3.47
CA ASN A 197 -10.67 8.02 -3.16
C ASN A 197 -11.49 6.78 -2.76
N THR A 198 -11.27 6.29 -1.55
CA THR A 198 -12.15 5.29 -0.94
C THR A 198 -13.39 6.00 -0.43
N SER A 199 -14.56 5.60 -0.91
CA SER A 199 -15.82 6.21 -0.47
C SER A 199 -16.24 5.66 0.90
N GLN A 200 -17.08 6.40 1.63
CA GLN A 200 -17.68 5.90 2.87
C GLN A 200 -18.45 4.59 2.62
N ASN A 201 -19.11 4.45 1.46
CA ASN A 201 -19.80 3.21 1.10
C ASN A 201 -18.83 2.02 0.98
N ASP A 202 -17.62 2.22 0.44
CA ASP A 202 -16.63 1.15 0.35
C ASP A 202 -16.21 0.64 1.73
N THR A 203 -16.21 1.48 2.77
CA THR A 203 -15.89 1.06 4.15
C THR A 203 -16.92 0.09 4.75
N THR A 204 -18.10 -0.05 4.11
CA THR A 204 -19.14 -0.98 4.54
C THR A 204 -19.08 -2.35 3.85
N LEU A 205 -18.11 -2.54 2.96
CA LEU A 205 -17.94 -3.76 2.16
C LEU A 205 -17.78 -5.00 3.04
N ASN A 206 -18.70 -5.96 2.92
CA ASN A 206 -18.54 -7.25 3.59
C ASN A 206 -17.46 -8.10 2.89
N ASN A 207 -16.22 -7.97 3.37
CA ASN A 207 -15.07 -8.70 2.84
C ASN A 207 -14.05 -8.94 3.97
N PRO A 208 -13.32 -10.08 4.01
CA PRO A 208 -12.32 -10.36 5.04
C PRO A 208 -11.16 -9.35 5.12
N TYR A 209 -10.87 -8.61 4.05
CA TYR A 209 -9.84 -7.56 4.03
C TYR A 209 -10.37 -6.19 4.45
N ASN A 210 -11.67 -6.05 4.77
CA ASN A 210 -12.20 -4.77 5.24
C ASN A 210 -11.78 -4.50 6.69
N SER A 211 -10.69 -3.74 6.85
CA SER A 211 -10.11 -3.38 8.14
C SER A 211 -10.87 -2.26 8.87
N TYR A 212 -11.96 -1.74 8.30
CA TYR A 212 -12.92 -0.87 8.98
C TYR A 212 -13.94 -1.66 9.79
N GLN A 213 -14.33 -2.84 9.30
CA GLN A 213 -15.36 -3.68 9.92
C GLN A 213 -14.79 -4.87 10.69
N ARG A 214 -13.55 -5.26 10.41
CA ARG A 214 -12.91 -6.43 11.01
C ARG A 214 -11.72 -6.02 11.87
N MET A 215 -11.66 -6.62 13.05
CA MET A 215 -10.59 -6.43 14.01
C MET A 215 -9.36 -7.26 13.62
N GLY A 216 -8.18 -6.80 14.01
CA GLY A 216 -6.93 -7.49 13.74
C GLY A 216 -6.36 -7.20 12.35
N LEU A 217 -5.39 -8.02 11.97
CA LEU A 217 -4.77 -7.96 10.64
C LEU A 217 -5.70 -8.59 9.57
N PRO A 218 -5.61 -8.15 8.30
CA PRO A 218 -6.24 -8.88 7.20
C PRO A 218 -5.67 -10.31 7.10
N PRO A 219 -6.38 -11.23 6.42
CA PRO A 219 -5.99 -12.65 6.39
C PRO A 219 -4.65 -12.90 5.69
N THR A 220 -4.24 -12.02 4.78
CA THR A 220 -2.94 -12.09 4.09
C THR A 220 -2.32 -10.70 3.93
N PRO A 221 -1.05 -10.59 3.54
CA PRO A 221 -0.48 -9.37 2.98
C PRO A 221 -1.34 -8.84 1.82
N ILE A 222 -1.29 -7.53 1.58
CA ILE A 222 -2.07 -6.84 0.55
C ILE A 222 -1.23 -6.35 -0.64
N ASP A 223 0.07 -6.61 -0.60
CA ASP A 223 1.05 -6.43 -1.67
C ASP A 223 2.33 -7.21 -1.35
N ASN A 224 3.37 -7.05 -2.17
CA ASN A 224 4.70 -7.58 -1.92
C ASN A 224 5.64 -6.47 -1.42
N PRO A 225 5.92 -6.41 -0.10
CA PRO A 225 6.68 -5.32 0.52
C PRO A 225 8.19 -5.45 0.30
N GLY A 226 8.87 -4.29 0.34
CA GLY A 226 10.32 -4.22 0.29
C GLY A 226 11.01 -4.44 1.64
N GLU A 227 12.35 -4.37 1.64
CA GLU A 227 13.14 -4.49 2.88
C GLU A 227 12.87 -3.34 3.86
N ASP A 228 12.57 -2.14 3.35
CA ASP A 228 12.29 -0.98 4.17
C ASP A 228 10.98 -1.10 4.95
N ALA A 229 9.92 -1.57 4.30
CA ALA A 229 8.65 -1.86 4.95
C ALA A 229 8.77 -3.02 5.95
N MET A 230 9.54 -4.06 5.63
CA MET A 230 9.83 -5.14 6.59
C MET A 230 10.58 -4.65 7.83
N ARG A 231 11.55 -3.76 7.64
CA ARG A 231 12.25 -3.14 8.78
C ARG A 231 11.31 -2.25 9.59
N ALA A 232 10.42 -1.51 8.95
CA ALA A 232 9.41 -0.70 9.63
C ALA A 232 8.47 -1.56 10.50
N ALA A 233 8.01 -2.70 9.97
CA ALA A 233 7.15 -3.63 10.71
C ALA A 233 7.87 -4.30 11.91
N THR A 234 9.16 -4.61 11.77
CA THR A 234 9.92 -5.33 12.82
C THR A 234 10.65 -4.42 13.81
N ASN A 235 10.83 -3.16 13.46
CA ASN A 235 11.47 -2.15 14.30
C ASN A 235 10.80 -0.77 14.16
N PRO A 236 9.50 -0.64 14.50
CA PRO A 236 8.80 0.63 14.44
C PRO A 236 9.35 1.61 15.49
N PRO A 237 9.54 2.90 15.16
CA PRO A 237 9.96 3.91 16.13
C PRO A 237 8.95 4.00 17.28
N PRO A 238 9.37 4.35 18.51
CA PRO A 238 8.44 4.59 19.60
C PRO A 238 7.51 5.78 19.28
N GLY A 239 6.27 5.71 19.75
CA GLY A 239 5.27 6.75 19.59
C GLY A 239 3.88 6.23 19.92
N ASP A 240 2.98 7.12 20.32
CA ASP A 240 1.62 6.82 20.76
C ASP A 240 0.55 7.08 19.67
N TRP A 241 1.00 7.41 18.46
CA TRP A 241 0.13 7.76 17.34
C TRP A 241 -0.91 6.67 17.05
N LEU A 242 -2.13 7.12 16.79
CA LEU A 242 -3.27 6.28 16.40
C LEU A 242 -3.85 6.69 15.05
N TYR A 243 -3.57 7.92 14.62
CA TYR A 243 -4.14 8.51 13.43
C TYR A 243 -3.05 9.14 12.59
N PHE A 244 -3.24 9.12 11.28
CA PHE A 244 -2.38 9.83 10.35
C PHE A 244 -3.18 10.29 9.15
N VAL A 245 -2.73 11.38 8.53
CA VAL A 245 -3.30 11.89 7.29
C VAL A 245 -2.24 12.70 6.54
N THR A 246 -2.21 12.53 5.22
CA THR A 246 -1.35 13.32 4.34
C THR A 246 -2.07 14.61 3.99
N VAL A 247 -1.72 15.71 4.64
CA VAL A 247 -2.41 17.00 4.47
C VAL A 247 -2.10 17.66 3.13
N LYS A 248 -0.92 17.40 2.56
CA LYS A 248 -0.49 17.78 1.21
C LYS A 248 0.68 16.88 0.77
N PRO A 249 1.05 16.84 -0.53
CA PRO A 249 2.14 15.99 -1.01
C PRO A 249 3.42 16.14 -0.18
N GLY A 250 3.92 15.03 0.36
CA GLY A 250 5.12 14.99 1.18
C GLY A 250 4.97 15.43 2.64
N GLU A 251 3.75 15.72 3.11
CA GLU A 251 3.47 16.06 4.51
C GLU A 251 2.38 15.15 5.09
N THR A 252 2.81 14.07 5.73
CA THR A 252 1.96 13.19 6.54
C THR A 252 2.11 13.54 8.01
N ARG A 253 0.99 13.88 8.65
CA ARG A 253 0.93 14.19 10.08
C ARG A 253 0.43 12.97 10.84
N PHE A 254 1.01 12.71 12.00
CA PHE A 254 0.69 11.60 12.88
C PHE A 254 0.31 12.14 14.26
N THR A 255 -0.77 11.65 14.85
CA THR A 255 -1.26 12.11 16.15
C THR A 255 -1.94 10.98 16.94
N ALA A 256 -1.92 11.08 18.26
CA ALA A 256 -2.72 10.24 19.16
C ALA A 256 -4.12 10.82 19.42
N SER A 257 -4.35 12.10 19.10
CA SER A 257 -5.61 12.81 19.35
C SER A 257 -6.54 12.73 18.15
N TYR A 258 -7.75 12.25 18.38
CA TYR A 258 -8.80 12.25 17.35
C TYR A 258 -9.20 13.67 16.92
N GLU A 259 -9.29 14.61 17.87
CA GLU A 259 -9.61 16.02 17.59
C GLU A 259 -8.55 16.68 16.69
N GLU A 260 -7.26 16.36 16.93
CA GLU A 260 -6.19 16.84 16.06
C GLU A 260 -6.25 16.17 14.67
N HIS A 261 -6.60 14.89 14.61
CA HIS A 261 -6.79 14.19 13.36
C HIS A 261 -7.90 14.84 12.52
N GLU A 262 -9.06 15.14 13.10
CA GLU A 262 -10.16 15.80 12.40
C GLU A 262 -9.76 17.19 11.86
N ARG A 263 -8.95 17.96 12.61
CA ARG A 263 -8.39 19.22 12.10
C ARG A 263 -7.47 19.00 10.90
N ASN A 264 -6.61 18.00 10.96
CA ASN A 264 -5.72 17.66 9.84
C ASN A 264 -6.51 17.15 8.60
N VAL A 265 -7.60 16.39 8.82
CA VAL A 265 -8.52 15.95 7.76
C VAL A 265 -9.25 17.14 7.12
N ALA A 266 -9.70 18.11 7.93
CA ALA A 266 -10.30 19.34 7.42
C ALA A 266 -9.32 20.13 6.54
N GLU A 267 -8.05 20.25 6.95
CA GLU A 267 -6.99 20.89 6.15
C GLU A 267 -6.73 20.14 4.84
N PHE A 268 -6.65 18.80 4.88
CA PHE A 268 -6.53 17.97 3.69
C PHE A 268 -7.67 18.23 2.68
N ASN A 269 -8.92 18.25 3.16
CA ASN A 269 -10.10 18.48 2.33
C ASN A 269 -10.12 19.89 1.70
N GLN A 270 -9.67 20.90 2.46
CA GLN A 270 -9.49 22.26 1.94
C GLN A 270 -8.42 22.30 0.85
N ASN A 271 -7.25 21.70 1.09
CA ASN A 271 -6.15 21.66 0.12
C ASN A 271 -6.55 20.96 -1.18
N ARG A 272 -7.33 19.87 -1.11
CA ARG A 272 -7.87 19.18 -2.29
C ARG A 272 -8.86 20.03 -3.08
N SER A 273 -9.74 20.75 -2.38
CA SER A 273 -10.71 21.65 -3.00
C SER A 273 -10.02 22.83 -3.69
N SER A 274 -9.00 23.43 -3.08
CA SER A 274 -8.25 24.52 -3.71
C SER A 274 -7.45 24.06 -4.93
N ALA A 275 -6.89 22.85 -4.89
CA ALA A 275 -6.17 22.28 -6.03
C ALA A 275 -7.10 22.04 -7.23
N SER A 276 -8.34 21.55 -7.03
CA SER A 276 -9.30 21.35 -8.11
C SER A 276 -9.80 22.67 -8.72
N HIS A 277 -9.85 23.76 -7.95
CA HIS A 277 -10.22 25.09 -8.45
C HIS A 277 -9.08 25.81 -9.20
N SER A 278 -7.81 25.42 -8.97
CA SER A 278 -6.64 26.02 -9.64
C SER A 278 -6.36 25.46 -11.05
N VAL A 279 -7.09 24.42 -11.47
CA VAL A 279 -6.95 23.74 -12.79
C VAL A 279 -8.15 24.05 -13.71
N ALA A 280 -8.86 25.16 -13.49
CA ALA A 280 -9.87 25.64 -14.44
C ALA A 280 -9.18 26.31 -15.65
N PRO A 281 -9.51 25.95 -16.91
CA PRO A 281 -8.95 26.63 -18.07
C PRO A 281 -9.48 28.06 -18.15
N THR A 282 -8.57 29.03 -18.30
CA THR A 282 -8.91 30.40 -18.68
C THR A 282 -9.46 30.39 -20.11
N GLY A 283 -10.78 30.58 -20.26
CA GLY A 283 -11.43 30.70 -21.57
C GLY A 283 -12.94 30.89 -21.55
N SER A 284 -13.40 32.09 -21.14
CA SER A 284 -14.63 32.79 -21.62
C SER A 284 -16.04 32.23 -21.30
N PRO A 285 -17.10 33.08 -21.36
CA PRO A 285 -17.85 33.45 -20.15
C PRO A 285 -19.26 32.83 -19.99
N ALA A 286 -19.70 32.87 -18.73
CA ALA A 286 -21.05 33.12 -18.23
C ALA A 286 -22.26 32.55 -18.99
N VAL A 287 -22.84 31.49 -18.43
CA VAL A 287 -24.29 31.26 -18.47
C VAL A 287 -24.77 31.00 -17.04
N THR A 288 -25.58 31.92 -16.54
CA THR A 288 -26.29 31.84 -15.25
C THR A 288 -27.37 30.77 -15.29
N PRO A 289 -27.56 29.96 -14.24
CA PRO A 289 -28.86 29.39 -13.95
C PRO A 289 -29.50 30.04 -12.72
N ARG A 290 -30.77 30.35 -12.93
CA ARG A 290 -31.76 30.96 -12.04
C ARG A 290 -32.10 30.06 -10.84
N ALA A 291 -32.22 30.66 -9.66
CA ALA A 291 -32.79 30.09 -8.43
C ALA A 291 -34.29 29.73 -8.63
N THR A 292 -34.85 28.64 -8.08
CA THR A 292 -35.39 28.42 -6.71
C THR A 292 -36.19 27.07 -6.71
N PRO A 293 -36.87 26.62 -5.63
CA PRO A 293 -36.52 26.55 -4.22
C PRO A 293 -36.65 25.12 -3.61
N SER A 294 -36.21 25.03 -2.36
CA SER A 294 -36.34 23.94 -1.39
C SER A 294 -37.76 23.38 -1.20
N VAL A 295 -37.87 22.06 -1.04
CA VAL A 295 -39.03 21.38 -0.43
C VAL A 295 -38.55 20.34 0.58
N THR A 296 -38.87 20.60 1.85
CA THR A 296 -38.85 19.67 2.98
C THR A 296 -39.99 18.66 2.86
N PRO A 297 -39.82 17.41 3.34
CA PRO A 297 -40.95 16.69 3.93
C PRO A 297 -40.72 16.32 5.40
N THR A 298 -41.75 16.65 6.16
CA THR A 298 -41.99 16.44 7.59
C THR A 298 -42.41 14.99 7.91
N ALA A 299 -42.02 14.56 9.13
CA ALA A 299 -42.66 13.60 10.03
C ALA A 299 -42.78 12.10 9.70
N THR A 300 -42.24 11.34 10.65
CA THR A 300 -42.43 9.94 11.07
C THR A 300 -43.91 9.54 11.25
N PRO A 301 -44.21 8.24 11.15
CA PRO A 301 -45.12 7.61 12.09
C PRO A 301 -44.48 6.46 12.88
N LYS A 302 -44.87 6.47 14.15
CA LYS A 302 -44.62 5.57 15.28
C LYS A 302 -45.09 4.14 14.95
N VAL A 303 -44.23 3.13 15.12
CA VAL A 303 -44.64 1.72 15.17
C VAL A 303 -44.54 1.22 16.60
N THR A 304 -45.70 0.78 17.08
CA THR A 304 -46.01 0.31 18.43
C THR A 304 -45.30 -0.99 18.76
N SER A 305 -44.68 -1.02 19.94
CA SER A 305 -44.16 -2.22 20.60
C SER A 305 -45.32 -3.06 21.16
N THR A 306 -45.36 -4.35 20.84
CA THR A 306 -46.09 -5.35 21.63
C THR A 306 -45.10 -6.40 22.12
N VAL A 307 -44.96 -6.45 23.45
CA VAL A 307 -44.21 -7.44 24.21
C VAL A 307 -45.22 -8.46 24.73
N THR A 308 -44.94 -9.75 24.58
CA THR A 308 -45.53 -10.82 25.40
C THR A 308 -44.41 -11.78 25.83
N PRO A 309 -44.33 -12.16 27.11
CA PRO A 309 -43.23 -12.95 27.65
C PRO A 309 -43.51 -14.46 27.59
N THR A 310 -42.48 -15.27 27.36
CA THR A 310 -42.52 -16.72 27.61
C THR A 310 -41.35 -17.14 28.47
N ALA A 311 -41.69 -17.93 29.49
CA ALA A 311 -40.90 -18.27 30.66
C ALA A 311 -39.76 -19.28 30.40
N THR A 312 -38.76 -19.17 31.28
CA THR A 312 -37.59 -20.01 31.57
C THR A 312 -37.92 -21.48 31.87
N PRO A 313 -36.93 -22.37 31.78
CA PRO A 313 -36.58 -23.12 32.99
C PRO A 313 -35.08 -23.09 33.36
N ARG A 314 -34.84 -23.10 34.68
CA ARG A 314 -33.56 -23.18 35.43
C ARG A 314 -32.84 -24.50 35.10
N SER A 315 -31.51 -24.65 35.14
CA SER A 315 -30.53 -24.68 36.28
C SER A 315 -29.25 -25.41 35.76
N PRO A 316 -28.13 -25.62 36.50
CA PRO A 316 -27.64 -25.07 37.78
C PRO A 316 -26.17 -24.56 37.75
N ALA A 317 -25.70 -24.15 38.94
CA ALA A 317 -24.43 -23.51 39.34
C ALA A 317 -23.11 -24.26 39.04
N PRO A 318 -21.94 -23.56 39.11
CA PRO A 318 -20.63 -24.18 38.95
C PRO A 318 -20.09 -24.79 40.25
N ALA A 319 -19.46 -25.96 40.12
CA ALA A 319 -18.72 -26.63 41.17
C ALA A 319 -17.32 -26.02 41.36
N GLU A 320 -16.91 -26.01 42.62
CA GLU A 320 -15.64 -25.53 43.16
C GLU A 320 -14.63 -26.69 43.28
N LEU A 321 -13.33 -26.34 43.38
CA LEU A 321 -12.18 -27.09 43.94
C LEU A 321 -11.30 -27.95 43.00
N PRO A 322 -10.01 -28.21 43.36
CA PRO A 322 -9.28 -27.82 44.59
C PRO A 322 -8.22 -26.71 44.42
#